data_AF-A0A8S3BYJ3-F1
#
_entry.id   AF-A0A8S3BYJ3-F1
#
_cell.length_a   1.000
_cell.length_b   1.000
_cell.length_c   1.000
_cell.angle_alpha   90.00
_cell.angle_beta   90.00
_cell.angle_gamma   90.00
#
_symmetry.space_group_name_H-M   'P 1'
#
loop_
_entity.id
_entity.type
_entity.pdbx_description
1 polymer ?
#
loop_
_entity_poly.entity_id
_entity_poly.type
_entity_poly.pdbx_seq_one_letter_code
_entity_poly.pdbx_strand_id
1 'polypeptide(L)'
;DHFSLQVDPLTVKESVTVTPKTTTAATSTNSSSSSSSSSASSSSSSSTTNKRYCSKFKKEWLSNSSFSMFLRECKSDPTKALCAVCNLQFSIENSGIDDINRHSKSKKHLECLKSAESNRSQTIYETFHMTTSELNKLCAAEVTMVFHTVKHSHSYISQDCTINLSKKCFPDSSIAKNITCNRTKQYSLINWAREIACNVLAPSITNYVVLELRDVAFFSVCSYMSKLKLEFN
;
A
#
# COMPACT_ATOMS: atom_id res chain seq x y z
N ASP A 1 6.92 -46.14 15.84
CA ASP A 1 5.80 -45.20 16.06
C ASP A 1 5.44 -44.48 14.78
N HIS A 2 4.36 -44.97 14.18
CA HIS A 2 3.83 -44.61 12.88
C HIS A 2 2.86 -43.43 13.06
N PHE A 3 3.23 -42.21 12.68
CA PHE A 3 2.34 -41.04 12.79
C PHE A 3 1.68 -40.78 11.43
N SER A 4 0.50 -41.37 11.26
CA SER A 4 -0.35 -41.17 10.09
C SER A 4 -0.95 -39.76 10.11
N LEU A 5 -0.70 -39.00 9.05
CA LEU A 5 -1.40 -37.75 8.73
C LEU A 5 -2.82 -38.08 8.27
N GLN A 6 -3.82 -37.76 9.08
CA GLN A 6 -5.20 -37.60 8.62
C GLN A 6 -5.47 -36.13 8.36
N VAL A 7 -5.74 -35.82 7.08
CA VAL A 7 -6.15 -34.51 6.59
C VAL A 7 -7.67 -34.59 6.46
N ASP A 8 -8.41 -33.95 7.37
CA ASP A 8 -9.86 -33.87 7.26
C ASP A 8 -10.28 -32.68 6.37
N PRO A 9 -11.28 -32.85 5.49
CA PRO A 9 -11.72 -31.81 4.57
C PRO A 9 -12.67 -30.80 5.25
N LEU A 10 -12.24 -29.53 5.31
CA LEU A 10 -13.07 -28.41 5.75
C LEU A 10 -14.20 -28.14 4.75
N THR A 11 -15.43 -28.40 5.19
CA THR A 11 -16.66 -27.99 4.50
C THR A 11 -17.01 -26.57 4.95
N VAL A 12 -16.72 -25.56 4.12
CA VAL A 12 -17.14 -24.17 4.36
C VAL A 12 -18.54 -23.99 3.77
N LYS A 13 -19.54 -23.79 4.64
CA LYS A 13 -20.82 -23.17 4.27
C LYS A 13 -20.80 -21.74 4.82
N GLU A 14 -20.46 -20.78 3.97
CA GLU A 14 -20.74 -19.38 4.23
C GLU A 14 -22.05 -18.99 3.52
N SER A 15 -23.03 -18.56 4.30
CA SER A 15 -24.17 -17.78 3.84
C SER A 15 -24.25 -16.57 4.75
N VAL A 16 -23.76 -15.42 4.28
CA VAL A 16 -23.93 -14.13 4.95
C VAL A 16 -24.65 -13.19 3.99
N THR A 17 -25.90 -12.93 4.33
CA THR A 17 -26.81 -11.96 3.74
C THR A 17 -26.38 -10.53 4.09
N VAL A 18 -26.25 -9.68 3.07
CA VAL A 18 -25.99 -8.25 3.19
C VAL A 18 -27.29 -7.51 3.50
N THR A 19 -27.31 -6.67 4.54
CA THR A 19 -28.26 -5.55 4.63
C THR A 19 -27.56 -4.28 5.18
N PRO A 20 -27.95 -3.08 4.71
CA PRO A 20 -27.35 -1.81 5.11
C PRO A 20 -28.10 -1.18 6.29
N LYS A 21 -27.39 -0.45 7.16
CA LYS A 21 -28.05 0.36 8.21
C LYS A 21 -27.55 1.80 8.19
N THR A 22 -28.43 2.66 7.70
CA THR A 22 -28.47 4.12 7.88
C THR A 22 -29.03 4.47 9.26
N THR A 23 -28.78 5.71 9.71
CA THR A 23 -29.69 6.63 10.46
C THR A 23 -29.08 7.21 11.76
N THR A 24 -28.67 8.49 11.66
CA THR A 24 -28.99 9.72 12.47
C THR A 24 -29.46 9.56 13.93
N ALA A 25 -29.35 10.51 14.87
CA ALA A 25 -28.80 11.87 15.01
C ALA A 25 -28.91 12.25 16.51
N ALA A 26 -28.20 13.28 16.98
CA ALA A 26 -28.69 14.14 18.07
C ALA A 26 -28.07 15.55 17.99
N THR A 27 -28.98 16.52 17.97
CA THR A 27 -28.84 17.96 17.87
C THR A 27 -28.39 18.60 19.18
N SER A 28 -27.67 19.72 19.11
CA SER A 28 -27.73 20.78 20.13
C SER A 28 -27.53 22.15 19.48
N THR A 29 -28.54 22.98 19.69
CA THR A 29 -28.78 24.34 19.21
C THR A 29 -27.88 25.37 19.89
N ASN A 30 -27.53 26.46 19.18
CA ASN A 30 -27.71 27.80 19.72
C ASN A 30 -27.69 28.86 18.63
N SER A 31 -28.76 29.65 18.62
CA SER A 31 -29.01 30.80 17.76
C SER A 31 -28.70 32.08 18.54
N SER A 32 -28.07 33.06 17.92
CA SER A 32 -28.11 34.46 18.37
C SER A 32 -28.00 35.36 17.15
N SER A 33 -29.12 36.02 16.86
CA SER A 33 -29.33 37.03 15.84
C SER A 33 -28.92 38.40 16.35
N SER A 34 -28.29 39.21 15.50
CA SER A 34 -28.35 40.67 15.59
C SER A 34 -28.26 41.28 14.20
N SER A 35 -29.36 41.92 13.80
CA SER A 35 -29.54 42.73 12.61
C SER A 35 -29.05 44.16 12.84
N SER A 36 -28.46 44.76 11.83
CA SER A 36 -28.44 46.22 11.66
C SER A 36 -28.27 46.56 10.18
N SER A 37 -29.31 47.18 9.64
CA SER A 37 -29.37 47.87 8.35
C SER A 37 -28.45 49.09 8.32
N SER A 38 -27.91 49.45 7.16
CA SER A 38 -28.20 50.73 6.47
C SER A 38 -27.32 50.97 5.22
N SER A 39 -27.99 51.56 4.23
CA SER A 39 -27.52 52.54 3.24
C SER A 39 -26.59 52.11 2.09
N ALA A 40 -27.19 52.22 0.91
CA ALA A 40 -26.57 52.33 -0.39
C ALA A 40 -25.69 53.59 -0.50
N SER A 41 -24.57 53.45 -1.19
CA SER A 41 -23.90 54.55 -1.89
C SER A 41 -23.26 53.99 -3.15
N SER A 42 -23.94 54.22 -4.27
CA SER A 42 -23.43 54.10 -5.62
C SER A 42 -22.20 54.99 -5.81
N SER A 43 -21.06 54.38 -6.10
CA SER A 43 -19.97 55.04 -6.80
C SER A 43 -19.58 54.17 -7.99
N SER A 44 -19.93 54.68 -9.16
CA SER A 44 -19.53 54.16 -10.46
C SER A 44 -18.01 54.28 -10.61
N SER A 45 -17.30 53.17 -10.47
CA SER A 45 -15.91 53.04 -10.92
C SER A 45 -15.85 51.91 -11.95
N SER A 46 -15.55 52.30 -13.18
CA SER A 46 -15.35 51.48 -14.37
C SER A 46 -14.50 50.24 -14.10
N SER A 47 -15.14 49.10 -13.89
CA SER A 47 -14.47 47.81 -13.79
C SER A 47 -14.08 47.34 -15.20
N THR A 48 -12.85 47.63 -15.61
CA THR A 48 -12.18 46.85 -16.64
C THR A 48 -12.19 45.40 -16.19
N THR A 49 -12.89 44.53 -16.91
CA THR A 49 -12.91 43.09 -16.65
C THR A 49 -11.54 42.51 -16.93
N ASN A 50 -10.63 42.59 -15.95
CA ASN A 50 -9.33 41.96 -16.03
C ASN A 50 -9.54 40.44 -16.14
N LYS A 51 -9.29 39.88 -17.33
CA LYS A 51 -9.31 38.43 -17.56
C LYS A 51 -8.46 37.78 -16.48
N ARG A 52 -9.07 36.94 -15.63
CA ARG A 52 -8.33 36.15 -14.65
C ARG A 52 -7.36 35.26 -15.43
N TYR A 53 -6.07 35.56 -15.32
CA TYR A 53 -5.03 34.72 -15.86
C TYR A 53 -5.01 33.43 -15.03
N CYS A 54 -5.40 32.31 -15.65
CA CYS A 54 -5.36 30.99 -15.03
C CYS A 54 -4.07 30.30 -15.46
N SER A 55 -3.14 30.15 -14.52
CA SER A 55 -1.87 29.49 -14.79
C SER A 55 -2.04 27.98 -14.87
N LYS A 56 -1.48 27.37 -15.92
CA LYS A 56 -1.42 25.90 -16.09
C LYS A 56 -0.04 25.39 -15.68
N PHE A 57 0.01 24.14 -15.23
CA PHE A 57 1.26 23.46 -14.91
C PHE A 57 2.16 23.39 -16.14
N LYS A 58 3.41 23.85 -16.00
CA LYS A 58 4.41 23.80 -17.06
C LYS A 58 5.50 22.81 -16.69
N LYS A 59 5.85 21.93 -17.63
CA LYS A 59 6.90 20.92 -17.43
C LYS A 59 8.28 21.53 -17.21
N GLU A 60 8.52 22.76 -17.69
CA GLU A 60 9.76 23.52 -17.45
C GLU A 60 10.07 23.74 -15.96
N TRP A 61 9.06 23.73 -15.09
CA TRP A 61 9.26 23.87 -13.65
C TRP A 61 9.92 22.63 -13.02
N LEU A 62 9.81 21.47 -13.65
CA LEU A 62 10.50 20.25 -13.22
C LEU A 62 12.01 20.31 -13.49
N SER A 63 12.46 21.17 -14.40
CA SER A 63 13.87 21.36 -14.72
C SER A 63 14.56 22.33 -13.76
N ASN A 64 13.80 23.12 -12.99
CA ASN A 64 14.36 24.00 -11.97
C ASN A 64 14.80 23.18 -10.75
N SER A 65 16.10 23.29 -10.40
CA SER A 65 16.71 22.57 -9.28
C SER A 65 16.02 22.84 -7.94
N SER A 66 15.36 23.99 -7.78
CA SER A 66 14.70 24.38 -6.52
C SER A 66 13.37 23.66 -6.26
N PHE A 67 12.70 23.16 -7.30
CA PHE A 67 11.36 22.57 -7.17
C PHE A 67 11.31 21.10 -7.61
N SER A 68 12.25 20.66 -8.46
CA SER A 68 12.30 19.30 -9.02
C SER A 68 12.29 18.19 -7.96
N MET A 69 12.85 18.46 -6.77
CA MET A 69 12.94 17.48 -5.68
C MET A 69 11.56 17.11 -5.10
N PHE A 70 10.58 18.01 -5.12
CA PHE A 70 9.29 17.77 -4.47
C PHE A 70 8.08 17.99 -5.39
N LEU A 71 8.23 18.68 -6.51
CA LEU A 71 7.12 19.01 -7.40
C LEU A 71 6.81 17.86 -8.36
N ARG A 72 5.53 17.49 -8.46
CA ARG A 72 5.00 16.53 -9.43
C ARG A 72 3.78 17.09 -10.16
N GLU A 73 3.60 16.64 -11.39
CA GLU A 73 2.40 16.93 -12.17
C GLU A 73 1.19 16.17 -11.61
N CYS A 74 0.02 16.82 -11.62
CA CYS A 74 -1.25 16.15 -11.34
C CYS A 74 -1.85 15.67 -12.66
N LYS A 75 -2.09 14.36 -12.80
CA LYS A 75 -2.69 13.77 -14.00
C LYS A 75 -4.16 14.16 -14.19
N SER A 76 -4.86 14.46 -13.09
CA SER A 76 -6.29 14.77 -13.11
C SER A 76 -6.56 16.21 -13.52
N ASP A 77 -5.80 17.17 -12.99
CA ASP A 77 -6.05 18.60 -13.18
C ASP A 77 -4.76 19.37 -13.57
N PRO A 78 -4.71 20.04 -14.74
CA PRO A 78 -3.53 20.78 -15.18
C PRO A 78 -3.32 22.10 -14.41
N THR A 79 -4.28 22.49 -13.57
CA THR A 79 -4.24 23.71 -12.75
C THR A 79 -3.74 23.47 -11.33
N LYS A 80 -3.45 22.20 -10.99
CA LYS A 80 -3.00 21.80 -9.65
C LYS A 80 -1.67 21.07 -9.74
N ALA A 81 -0.83 21.23 -8.73
CA ALA A 81 0.41 20.49 -8.57
C ALA A 81 0.32 19.57 -7.36
N LEU A 82 1.12 18.52 -7.39
CA LEU A 82 1.29 17.60 -6.27
C LEU A 82 2.68 17.77 -5.66
N CYS A 83 2.73 17.91 -4.34
CA CYS A 83 3.98 17.86 -3.61
C CYS A 83 4.25 16.44 -3.11
N ALA A 84 5.39 15.87 -3.49
CA ALA A 84 5.84 14.56 -3.06
C ALA A 84 6.16 14.49 -1.56
N VAL A 85 6.71 15.58 -1.01
CA VAL A 85 7.10 15.67 0.41
C VAL A 85 5.87 15.81 1.32
N CYS A 86 4.90 16.64 0.92
CA CYS A 86 3.69 16.88 1.71
C CYS A 86 2.57 15.87 1.42
N ASN A 87 2.72 15.05 0.38
CA ASN A 87 1.67 14.25 -0.24
C ASN A 87 0.35 15.02 -0.41
N LEU A 88 0.45 16.27 -0.89
CA LEU A 88 -0.66 17.23 -0.97
C LEU A 88 -0.77 17.81 -2.37
N GLN A 89 -2.00 17.90 -2.86
CA GLN A 89 -2.36 18.62 -4.08
C GLN A 89 -2.75 20.06 -3.75
N PHE A 90 -2.18 21.04 -4.44
CA PHE A 90 -2.47 22.47 -4.26
C PHE A 90 -2.72 23.16 -5.60
N SER A 91 -3.53 24.22 -5.58
CA SER A 91 -3.87 24.99 -6.78
C SER A 91 -2.75 25.96 -7.15
N ILE A 92 -2.50 26.07 -8.45
CA ILE A 92 -1.51 26.96 -9.08
C ILE A 92 -2.21 28.04 -9.92
N GLU A 93 -3.54 28.07 -9.92
CA GLU A 93 -4.35 28.86 -10.87
C GLU A 93 -4.06 30.36 -10.80
N ASN A 94 -3.77 30.86 -9.60
CA ASN A 94 -3.71 32.29 -9.32
C ASN A 94 -2.36 32.91 -9.67
N SER A 95 -1.25 32.24 -9.34
CA SER A 95 0.08 32.86 -9.44
C SER A 95 1.18 31.91 -9.92
N GLY A 96 0.84 30.70 -10.39
CA GLY A 96 1.81 29.90 -11.12
C GLY A 96 2.98 29.46 -10.22
N ILE A 97 4.18 29.87 -10.62
CA ILE A 97 5.41 29.56 -9.92
C ILE A 97 5.47 30.17 -8.50
N ASP A 98 4.79 31.29 -8.25
CA ASP A 98 4.74 31.91 -6.93
C ASP A 98 3.95 31.06 -5.93
N ASP A 99 2.94 30.32 -6.41
CA ASP A 99 2.17 29.38 -5.57
C ASP A 99 3.05 28.21 -5.14
N ILE A 100 3.94 27.73 -6.03
CA ILE A 100 4.93 26.69 -5.75
C ILE A 100 5.97 27.22 -4.74
N ASN A 101 6.47 28.44 -4.93
CA ASN A 101 7.40 29.07 -4.01
C ASN A 101 6.77 29.27 -2.62
N ARG A 102 5.52 29.73 -2.57
CA ARG A 102 4.76 29.88 -1.31
C ARG A 102 4.52 28.54 -0.63
N HIS A 103 4.22 27.49 -1.39
CA HIS A 103 4.12 26.13 -0.85
C HIS A 103 5.43 25.66 -0.23
N SER A 104 6.57 25.88 -0.90
CA SER A 104 7.89 25.46 -0.39
C SER A 104 8.25 26.10 0.96
N LYS A 105 7.76 27.33 1.20
CA LYS A 105 7.95 28.08 2.45
C LYS A 105 6.85 27.82 3.48
N SER A 106 5.86 27.01 3.17
CA SER A 106 4.74 26.74 4.07
C SER A 106 5.19 25.92 5.28
N LYS A 107 4.57 26.19 6.45
CA LYS A 107 4.87 25.47 7.70
C LYS A 107 4.75 23.95 7.52
N LYS A 108 3.68 23.50 6.85
CA LYS A 108 3.45 22.08 6.56
C LYS A 108 4.59 21.46 5.76
N HIS A 109 5.08 22.14 4.73
CA HIS A 109 6.19 21.63 3.91
C HIS A 109 7.49 21.52 4.71
N LEU A 110 7.82 22.56 5.48
CA LEU A 110 9.01 22.58 6.33
C LEU A 110 8.98 21.50 7.42
N GLU A 111 7.82 21.23 8.01
CA GLU A 111 7.63 20.18 9.01
C GLU A 111 7.75 18.77 8.39
N CYS A 112 7.18 18.56 7.20
CA CYS A 112 7.36 17.32 6.45
C CYS A 112 8.83 17.10 6.07
N LEU A 113 9.57 18.14 5.66
CA LEU A 113 11.01 18.04 5.39
C LEU A 113 11.81 17.65 6.64
N LYS A 114 11.55 18.29 7.79
CA LYS A 114 12.22 17.96 9.05
C LYS A 114 11.94 16.51 9.48
N SER A 115 10.70 16.07 9.35
CA SER A 115 10.28 14.71 9.67
C SER A 115 10.92 13.69 8.72
N ALA A 116 10.99 14.01 7.43
CA ALA A 116 11.63 13.18 6.43
C ALA A 116 13.14 13.02 6.70
N GLU A 117 13.83 14.10 7.06
CA GLU A 117 15.27 14.03 7.37
C GLU A 117 15.53 13.18 8.63
N SER A 118 14.76 13.39 9.70
CA SER A 118 14.87 12.59 10.94
C SER A 118 14.68 11.10 10.69
N ASN A 119 13.65 10.72 9.91
CA ASN A 119 13.36 9.32 9.58
C ASN A 119 14.41 8.71 8.64
N ARG A 120 14.97 9.50 7.72
CA ARG A 120 16.02 9.07 6.79
C ARG A 120 17.32 8.77 7.55
N SER A 121 17.68 9.59 8.54
CA SER A 121 18.82 9.30 9.40
C SER A 121 18.63 8.05 10.26
N GLN A 122 17.45 7.78 10.82
CA GLN A 122 17.24 6.58 11.66
C GLN A 122 17.33 5.27 10.85
N THR A 123 16.70 5.21 9.68
CA THR A 123 16.72 4.02 8.82
C THR A 123 18.13 3.70 8.31
N ILE A 124 18.91 4.74 8.03
CA ILE A 124 20.29 4.62 7.55
C ILE A 124 21.22 4.24 8.73
N TYR A 125 21.15 4.94 9.87
CA TYR A 125 22.03 4.66 11.04
C TYR A 125 21.86 3.26 11.62
N GLU A 126 20.62 2.74 11.72
CA GLU A 126 20.39 1.38 12.24
C GLU A 126 20.88 0.30 11.27
N THR A 127 20.86 0.58 9.96
CA THR A 127 21.35 -0.36 8.94
C THR A 127 22.88 -0.46 8.91
N PHE A 128 23.61 0.60 9.27
CA PHE A 128 25.09 0.60 9.25
C PHE A 128 25.76 -0.12 10.43
N HIS A 129 25.01 -0.48 11.49
CA HIS A 129 25.54 -1.22 12.64
C HIS A 129 25.42 -2.75 12.53
N MET A 130 24.67 -3.27 11.55
CA MET A 130 24.53 -4.70 11.33
C MET A 130 25.23 -5.10 10.04
N THR A 131 26.04 -6.15 10.10
CA THR A 131 26.61 -6.74 8.88
C THR A 131 25.49 -7.30 8.00
N THR A 132 25.69 -7.32 6.69
CA THR A 132 24.74 -7.96 5.74
C THR A 132 24.42 -9.40 6.14
N SER A 133 25.37 -10.11 6.76
CA SER A 133 25.17 -11.45 7.30
C SER A 133 24.17 -11.49 8.47
N GLU A 134 24.27 -10.55 9.41
CA GLU A 134 23.35 -10.47 10.55
C GLU A 134 21.95 -10.06 10.11
N LEU A 135 21.84 -9.15 9.14
CA LEU A 135 20.55 -8.78 8.55
C LEU A 135 19.86 -9.97 7.89
N ASN A 136 20.62 -10.82 7.18
CA ASN A 136 20.08 -12.05 6.59
C ASN A 136 19.55 -13.03 7.67
N LYS A 137 20.25 -13.15 8.80
CA LYS A 137 19.81 -13.98 9.93
C LYS A 137 18.56 -13.42 10.61
N LEU A 138 18.48 -12.10 10.77
CA LEU A 138 17.27 -11.41 11.27
C LEU A 138 16.09 -11.66 10.34
N CYS A 139 16.29 -11.44 9.04
CA CYS A 139 15.27 -11.67 8.02
C CYS A 139 14.80 -13.14 8.03
N ALA A 140 15.74 -14.09 8.09
CA ALA A 140 15.40 -15.51 8.20
C ALA A 140 14.55 -15.81 9.44
N ALA A 141 14.92 -15.29 10.61
CA ALA A 141 14.14 -15.47 11.83
C ALA A 141 12.72 -14.88 11.72
N GLU A 142 12.58 -13.68 11.16
CA GLU A 142 11.28 -13.05 10.94
C GLU A 142 10.40 -13.84 9.96
N VAL A 143 10.98 -14.32 8.85
CA VAL A 143 10.27 -15.16 7.87
C VAL A 143 9.86 -16.49 8.49
N THR A 144 10.71 -17.10 9.33
CA THR A 144 10.37 -18.33 10.05
C THR A 144 9.20 -18.11 11.01
N MET A 145 9.15 -16.99 11.72
CA MET A 145 8.03 -16.64 12.60
C MET A 145 6.71 -16.47 11.83
N VAL A 146 6.77 -15.80 10.67
CA VAL A 146 5.63 -15.64 9.77
C VAL A 146 5.15 -17.00 9.26
N PHE A 147 6.08 -17.84 8.82
CA PHE A 147 5.77 -19.19 8.35
C PHE A 147 5.11 -20.03 9.43
N HIS A 148 5.64 -20.03 10.66
CA HIS A 148 5.04 -20.71 11.80
C HIS A 148 3.62 -20.21 12.08
N THR A 149 3.43 -18.88 12.02
CA THR A 149 2.12 -18.25 12.21
C THR A 149 1.11 -18.74 11.20
N VAL A 150 1.48 -18.78 9.91
CA VAL A 150 0.59 -19.28 8.83
C VAL A 150 0.36 -20.78 8.96
N LYS A 151 1.41 -21.57 9.25
CA LYS A 151 1.33 -23.03 9.36
C LYS A 151 0.39 -23.49 10.46
N HIS A 152 0.36 -22.78 11.58
CA HIS A 152 -0.48 -23.14 12.73
C HIS A 152 -1.65 -22.17 12.93
N SER A 153 -2.00 -21.39 11.90
CA SER A 153 -3.11 -20.42 11.93
C SER A 153 -3.11 -19.54 13.19
N HIS A 154 -1.94 -19.11 13.64
CA HIS A 154 -1.83 -18.26 14.82
C HIS A 154 -2.35 -16.87 14.53
N SER A 155 -2.96 -16.26 15.54
CA SER A 155 -3.48 -14.91 15.43
C SER A 155 -2.33 -13.91 15.25
N TYR A 156 -2.40 -13.08 14.21
CA TYR A 156 -1.47 -11.96 14.04
C TYR A 156 -1.47 -11.03 15.26
N ILE A 157 -2.60 -10.93 15.97
CA ILE A 157 -2.72 -10.12 17.20
C ILE A 157 -1.77 -10.62 18.29
N SER A 158 -1.63 -11.95 18.41
CA SER A 158 -0.72 -12.57 19.39
C SER A 158 0.76 -12.36 19.08
N GLN A 159 1.09 -11.93 17.86
CA GLN A 159 2.49 -11.77 17.47
C GLN A 159 3.12 -10.53 18.11
N ASP A 160 2.33 -9.50 18.43
CA ASP A 160 2.83 -8.33 19.17
C ASP A 160 3.30 -8.71 20.58
N CYS A 161 2.54 -9.58 21.28
CA CYS A 161 2.97 -10.06 22.60
C CYS A 161 4.12 -11.07 22.47
N THR A 162 4.14 -11.88 21.42
CA THR A 162 5.22 -12.85 21.14
C THR A 162 6.56 -12.16 20.94
N ILE A 163 6.61 -11.02 20.24
CA ILE A 163 7.84 -10.26 20.01
C ILE A 163 8.31 -9.55 21.27
N ASN A 164 7.39 -8.99 22.05
CA ASN A 164 7.74 -8.41 23.33
C ASN A 164 8.24 -9.47 24.32
N LEU A 165 7.70 -10.69 24.26
CA LEU A 165 8.16 -11.83 25.04
C LEU A 165 9.54 -12.30 24.58
N SER A 166 9.78 -12.46 23.27
CA SER A 166 11.06 -12.94 22.76
C SER A 166 12.23 -12.03 23.16
N LYS A 167 12.02 -10.71 23.18
CA LYS A 167 13.00 -9.72 23.68
C LYS A 167 13.32 -9.88 25.17
N LYS A 168 12.36 -10.34 25.97
CA LYS A 168 12.53 -10.58 27.42
C LYS A 168 13.15 -11.95 27.69
N CYS A 169 12.76 -12.97 26.93
CA CYS A 169 13.27 -14.33 27.09
C CYS A 169 14.73 -14.45 26.62
N PHE A 170 15.13 -13.68 25.61
CA PHE A 170 16.46 -13.75 25.00
C PHE A 170 17.13 -12.37 24.97
N PRO A 171 17.50 -11.80 26.14
CA PRO A 171 18.09 -10.46 26.22
C PRO A 171 19.53 -10.40 25.66
N ASP A 172 20.21 -11.55 25.62
CA ASP A 172 21.58 -11.75 25.12
C ASP A 172 21.64 -11.83 23.58
N SER A 173 20.54 -12.25 22.95
CA SER A 173 20.46 -12.39 21.50
C SER A 173 20.28 -11.04 20.80
N SER A 174 21.26 -10.65 19.98
CA SER A 174 21.15 -9.51 19.08
C SER A 174 19.97 -9.65 18.11
N ILE A 175 19.63 -10.89 17.73
CA ILE A 175 18.52 -11.21 16.84
C ILE A 175 17.17 -10.91 17.49
N ALA A 176 16.98 -11.40 18.73
CA ALA A 176 15.73 -11.20 19.44
C ALA A 176 15.48 -9.72 19.74
N LYS A 177 16.53 -8.98 20.11
CA LYS A 177 16.45 -7.53 20.38
C LYS A 177 15.97 -6.74 19.15
N ASN A 178 16.49 -7.07 17.97
CA ASN A 178 16.24 -6.36 16.73
C ASN A 178 15.01 -6.86 15.95
N ILE A 179 14.35 -7.93 16.40
CA ILE A 179 13.15 -8.43 15.74
C ILE A 179 12.00 -7.41 15.86
N THR A 180 11.35 -7.11 14.74
CA THR A 180 10.28 -6.09 14.64
C THR A 180 9.05 -6.59 13.89
N CYS A 181 8.95 -7.90 13.65
CA CYS A 181 7.93 -8.56 12.83
C CYS A 181 6.53 -8.62 13.47
N ASN A 182 5.99 -7.47 13.86
CA ASN A 182 4.63 -7.31 14.36
C ASN A 182 3.59 -7.47 13.22
N ARG A 183 2.30 -7.34 13.56
CA ARG A 183 1.15 -7.52 12.66
C ARG A 183 1.33 -6.96 11.24
N THR A 184 1.67 -5.67 11.11
CA THR A 184 1.73 -4.99 9.81
C THR A 184 2.83 -5.58 8.93
N LYS A 185 3.99 -5.88 9.52
CA LYS A 185 5.12 -6.46 8.80
C LYS A 185 4.80 -7.89 8.36
N GLN A 186 4.18 -8.69 9.23
CA GLN A 186 3.71 -10.04 8.88
C GLN A 186 2.71 -10.03 7.73
N TYR A 187 1.68 -9.17 7.82
CA TYR A 187 0.70 -9.03 6.75
C TYR A 187 1.37 -8.66 5.43
N SER A 188 2.31 -7.70 5.43
CA SER A 188 3.04 -7.32 4.22
C SER A 188 3.85 -8.46 3.62
N LEU A 189 4.56 -9.24 4.45
CA LEU A 189 5.36 -10.38 4.02
C LEU A 189 4.51 -11.52 3.44
N ILE A 190 3.37 -11.82 4.07
CA ILE A 190 2.45 -12.85 3.60
C ILE A 190 1.84 -12.46 2.26
N ASN A 191 1.38 -11.20 2.12
CA ASN A 191 0.85 -10.74 0.85
C ASN A 191 1.92 -10.75 -0.24
N TRP A 192 3.13 -10.29 0.06
CA TRP A 192 4.24 -10.33 -0.90
C TRP A 192 4.57 -11.77 -1.33
N ALA A 193 4.63 -12.71 -0.39
CA ALA A 193 4.84 -14.13 -0.69
C ALA A 193 3.71 -14.71 -1.56
N ARG A 194 2.45 -14.33 -1.29
CA ARG A 194 1.28 -14.70 -2.10
C ARG A 194 1.40 -14.16 -3.52
N GLU A 195 1.72 -12.88 -3.68
CA GLU A 195 1.88 -12.26 -4.99
C GLU A 195 2.97 -12.95 -5.81
N ILE A 196 4.12 -13.29 -5.20
CA ILE A 196 5.19 -14.01 -5.90
C ILE A 196 4.74 -15.43 -6.29
N ALA A 197 4.10 -16.14 -5.37
CA ALA A 197 3.59 -17.48 -5.63
C ALA A 197 2.57 -17.49 -6.79
N CYS A 198 1.60 -16.56 -6.76
CA CYS A 198 0.52 -16.51 -7.73
C CYS A 198 0.91 -15.86 -9.06
N ASN A 199 1.73 -14.80 -9.06
CA ASN A 199 1.99 -14.02 -10.27
C ASN A 199 3.29 -14.38 -10.97
N VAL A 200 4.23 -15.03 -10.26
CA VAL A 200 5.54 -15.40 -10.83
C VAL A 200 5.66 -16.92 -10.93
N LEU A 201 5.62 -17.62 -9.79
CA LEU A 201 5.86 -19.06 -9.75
C LEU A 201 4.77 -19.86 -10.46
N ALA A 202 3.49 -19.59 -10.18
CA ALA A 202 2.39 -20.36 -10.78
C ALA A 202 2.37 -20.26 -12.32
N PRO A 203 2.49 -19.08 -12.95
CA PRO A 203 2.60 -18.97 -14.41
C PRO A 203 3.86 -19.64 -14.97
N SER A 204 5.00 -19.57 -14.27
CA SER A 204 6.22 -20.24 -14.73
C SER A 204 6.07 -21.76 -14.74
N ILE A 205 5.50 -22.34 -13.69
CA ILE A 205 5.27 -23.78 -13.57
C ILE A 205 4.24 -24.25 -14.59
N THR A 206 3.13 -23.51 -14.77
CA THR A 206 2.12 -23.89 -15.77
C THR A 206 2.68 -23.83 -17.19
N ASN A 207 3.49 -22.82 -17.53
CA ASN A 207 4.15 -22.76 -18.83
C ASN A 207 5.12 -23.93 -19.02
N TYR A 208 5.92 -24.26 -18.00
CA TYR A 208 6.84 -25.41 -18.06
C TYR A 208 6.08 -26.72 -18.29
N VAL A 209 5.03 -26.99 -17.52
CA VAL A 209 4.19 -28.19 -17.69
C VAL A 209 3.52 -28.22 -19.07
N VAL A 210 3.04 -27.08 -19.57
CA VAL A 210 2.44 -27.00 -20.93
C VAL A 210 3.48 -27.28 -22.02
N LEU A 211 4.74 -26.87 -21.85
CA LEU A 211 5.82 -27.18 -22.79
C LEU A 211 6.14 -28.67 -22.79
N GLU A 212 6.34 -29.27 -21.61
CA GLU A 212 6.58 -30.71 -21.48
C GLU A 212 5.42 -31.53 -22.08
N LEU A 213 4.17 -31.12 -21.84
CA LEU A 213 3.00 -31.79 -22.41
C LEU A 213 2.85 -31.63 -23.93
N ARG A 214 3.46 -30.61 -24.55
CA ARG A 214 3.47 -30.44 -26.02
C ARG A 214 4.44 -31.39 -26.71
N ASP A 215 5.53 -31.74 -26.05
CA ASP A 215 6.55 -32.65 -26.59
C ASP A 215 6.18 -34.13 -26.39
N VAL A 216 5.18 -34.42 -25.55
CA VAL A 216 4.62 -35.78 -25.43
C VAL A 216 3.67 -36.05 -26.60
N ALA A 217 4.00 -37.05 -27.41
CA ALA A 217 3.08 -37.58 -28.41
C ALA A 217 1.83 -38.14 -27.70
N PHE A 218 0.68 -37.49 -27.88
CA PHE A 218 -0.60 -37.99 -27.40
C PHE A 218 -0.92 -39.33 -28.08
N PHE A 219 -0.70 -40.44 -27.38
CA PHE A 219 -1.26 -41.72 -27.81
C PHE A 219 -2.75 -41.67 -27.50
N SER A 220 -3.54 -41.30 -28.50
CA SER A 220 -5.00 -41.37 -28.41
C SER A 220 -5.42 -42.82 -28.16
N VAL A 221 -5.83 -43.13 -26.93
CA VAL A 221 -6.50 -44.39 -26.60
C VAL A 221 -7.95 -44.36 -27.12
N CYS A 222 -8.13 -44.07 -28.40
CA CYS A 222 -9.43 -44.15 -29.09
C CYS A 222 -9.54 -45.40 -29.99
N SER A 223 -8.48 -46.21 -30.12
CA SER A 223 -8.49 -47.37 -31.03
C SER A 223 -9.07 -48.67 -30.43
N TYR A 224 -9.51 -48.70 -29.17
CA TYR A 224 -10.07 -49.91 -28.54
C TYR A 224 -11.60 -49.97 -28.44
N MET A 225 -12.33 -48.88 -28.72
CA MET A 225 -13.81 -48.89 -28.67
C MET A 225 -14.49 -49.26 -29.99
N SER A 226 -13.75 -49.33 -31.10
CA SER A 226 -14.28 -49.71 -32.41
C SER A 226 -14.18 -51.20 -32.72
N LYS A 227 -13.37 -51.99 -31.98
CA LYS A 227 -13.32 -53.46 -32.14
C LYS A 227 -14.40 -54.22 -31.36
N LEU A 228 -14.91 -53.68 -30.26
CA LEU A 228 -15.96 -54.35 -29.45
C LEU A 228 -17.36 -54.28 -30.07
N LYS A 229 -17.58 -53.48 -31.12
CA LYS A 229 -18.90 -53.33 -31.76
C LYS A 229 -19.12 -54.26 -32.97
N LEU A 230 -18.11 -55.03 -33.36
CA LEU A 230 -18.19 -55.99 -34.46
C LEU A 230 -18.32 -57.46 -34.01
N GLU A 231 -18.24 -57.75 -32.71
CA GLU A 231 -18.39 -59.11 -32.17
C GLU A 231 -19.80 -59.40 -31.58
N PHE A 232 -20.76 -58.49 -31.78
CA PHE A 232 -22.13 -58.61 -31.24
C PHE A 232 -23.23 -58.55 -32.31
N ASN A 233 -22.99 -59.11 -33.49
CA ASN A 233 -24.04 -59.35 -34.48
C ASN A 233 -23.85 -60.69 -35.18
#